data_AF-A0A0C1HG07-F1
#
_entry.id   AF-A0A0C1HG07-F1
#
_cell.length_a   1.000
_cell.length_b   1.000
_cell.length_c   1.000
_cell.angle_alpha   90.00
_cell.angle_beta   90.00
_cell.angle_gamma   90.00
#
_symmetry.space_group_name_H-M   'P 1'
#
loop_
_entity.id
_entity.type
_entity.pdbx_description
1 polymer ?
#
loop_
_entity_poly.entity_id
_entity_poly.type
_entity_poly.pdbx_seq_one_letter_code
_entity_poly.pdbx_strand_id
1 'polypeptide(L)'
;MFRQIFTLAKSFSPLEFKWKTEEKKGLTLANYFSYLLNINRLLLWERLPGGEEYLSREEIKHLPLEKKGELLRDWIEENCKDLTSLNLSGASLTYLPPEIGQLSQLRRFYLSQNQLTSLPAEIGQMSQLQTLELAENPLKDIAEKIRQRFQL
;
A
#
# COMPACT_ATOMS: atom_id res chain seq x y z
N MET A 1 -10.85 -9.88 -10.67
CA MET A 1 -9.67 -9.38 -9.93
C MET A 1 -8.43 -9.19 -10.81
N PHE A 2 -7.88 -10.22 -11.45
CA PHE A 2 -6.62 -10.13 -12.22
C PHE A 2 -6.56 -9.04 -13.31
N ARG A 3 -7.65 -8.80 -14.05
CA ARG A 3 -7.66 -7.77 -15.11
C ARG A 3 -7.50 -6.34 -14.57
N GLN A 4 -8.20 -5.99 -13.48
CA GLN A 4 -8.19 -4.63 -12.95
C GLN A 4 -6.82 -4.26 -12.38
N ILE A 5 -6.19 -5.18 -11.64
CA ILE A 5 -4.85 -5.00 -11.09
C ILE A 5 -3.82 -4.83 -12.21
N PHE A 6 -3.90 -5.64 -13.26
CA PHE A 6 -2.98 -5.55 -14.40
C PHE A 6 -3.17 -4.25 -15.22
N THR A 7 -4.41 -3.76 -15.32
CA THR A 7 -4.70 -2.46 -15.94
C THR A 7 -4.11 -1.30 -15.13
N LEU A 8 -4.27 -1.34 -13.81
CA LEU A 8 -3.77 -0.30 -12.90
C LEU A 8 -2.23 -0.30 -12.81
N ALA A 9 -1.64 -1.47 -12.72
CA ALA A 9 -0.20 -1.70 -12.86
C ALA A 9 0.39 -1.05 -14.14
N LYS A 10 -0.28 -1.26 -15.27
CA LYS A 10 0.13 -0.74 -16.58
C LYS A 10 0.02 0.79 -16.65
N SER A 11 -0.93 1.42 -15.96
CA SER A 11 -1.00 2.88 -15.91
C SER A 11 0.15 3.50 -15.11
N PHE A 12 0.64 2.81 -14.07
CA PHE A 12 1.71 3.32 -13.21
C PHE A 12 3.13 3.11 -13.74
N SER A 13 3.36 2.04 -14.51
CA SER A 13 4.68 1.76 -15.12
C SER A 13 4.57 1.32 -16.58
N PRO A 14 4.07 2.17 -17.51
CA PRO A 14 3.79 1.75 -18.88
C PRO A 14 5.01 1.20 -19.63
N LEU A 15 6.21 1.75 -19.35
CA LEU A 15 7.47 1.34 -19.96
C LEU A 15 7.92 -0.04 -19.46
N GLU A 16 7.68 -0.37 -18.20
CA GLU A 16 7.99 -1.69 -17.62
C GLU A 16 7.18 -2.81 -18.31
N PHE A 17 5.97 -2.48 -18.79
CA PHE A 17 5.09 -3.42 -19.50
C PHE A 17 5.26 -3.45 -21.02
N LYS A 18 5.96 -2.47 -21.61
CA LYS A 18 6.31 -2.52 -23.04
C LYS A 18 7.29 -3.65 -23.35
N TRP A 19 8.28 -3.88 -22.49
CA TRP A 19 9.30 -4.93 -22.71
C TRP A 19 8.86 -6.34 -22.27
N LYS A 20 7.96 -6.47 -21.29
CA LYS A 20 7.47 -7.77 -20.80
C LYS A 20 6.46 -8.46 -21.72
N THR A 21 5.99 -7.82 -22.80
CA THR A 21 5.05 -8.45 -23.75
C THR A 21 5.73 -9.32 -24.81
N GLU A 22 7.04 -9.17 -25.02
CA GLU A 22 7.83 -9.99 -25.94
C GLU A 22 8.39 -11.28 -25.32
N GLU A 23 8.49 -11.36 -23.99
CA GLU A 23 8.80 -12.62 -23.31
C GLU A 23 7.62 -13.11 -22.48
N LYS A 24 6.93 -14.15 -22.97
CA LYS A 24 6.12 -15.08 -22.17
C LYS A 24 7.00 -15.87 -21.17
N LYS A 25 7.90 -15.22 -20.43
CA LYS A 25 8.76 -15.87 -19.43
C LYS A 25 8.39 -15.43 -18.01
N GLY A 26 7.75 -16.35 -17.29
CA GLY A 26 7.98 -16.55 -15.86
C GLY A 26 7.41 -15.52 -14.88
N LEU A 27 6.09 -15.33 -14.84
CA LEU A 27 5.47 -14.88 -13.59
C LEU A 27 5.51 -16.04 -12.59
N THR A 28 6.49 -16.04 -11.70
CA THR A 28 6.48 -16.89 -10.51
C THR A 28 5.51 -16.31 -9.47
N LEU A 29 5.05 -17.14 -8.53
CA LEU A 29 4.21 -16.68 -7.44
C LEU A 29 4.89 -15.56 -6.62
N ALA A 30 6.20 -15.69 -6.37
CA ALA A 30 7.00 -14.69 -5.66
C ALA A 30 7.07 -13.35 -6.41
N ASN A 31 7.30 -13.39 -7.73
CA ASN A 31 7.35 -12.17 -8.56
C ASN A 31 5.99 -11.48 -8.58
N TYR A 32 4.90 -12.25 -8.62
CA TYR A 32 3.54 -11.71 -8.57
C TYR A 32 3.22 -11.04 -7.23
N PHE A 33 3.59 -11.64 -6.10
CA PHE A 33 3.40 -11.02 -4.79
C PHE A 33 4.19 -9.73 -4.62
N SER A 34 5.47 -9.72 -5.01
CA SER A 34 6.29 -8.49 -5.00
C SER A 34 5.65 -7.40 -5.86
N TYR A 35 5.13 -7.78 -7.03
CA TYR A 35 4.48 -6.86 -7.94
C TYR A 35 3.20 -6.24 -7.32
N LEU A 36 2.32 -7.07 -6.75
CA LEU A 36 1.13 -6.62 -6.02
C LEU A 36 1.47 -5.70 -4.85
N LEU A 37 2.48 -6.06 -4.05
CA LEU A 37 2.91 -5.27 -2.91
C LEU A 37 3.30 -3.86 -3.36
N ASN A 38 4.11 -3.75 -4.43
CA ASN A 38 4.53 -2.45 -4.91
C ASN A 38 3.40 -1.61 -5.53
N ILE A 39 2.38 -2.22 -6.15
CA ILE A 39 1.18 -1.46 -6.56
C ILE A 39 0.48 -0.88 -5.34
N ASN A 40 0.28 -1.66 -4.28
CA ASN A 40 -0.37 -1.18 -3.07
C ASN A 40 0.47 -0.11 -2.36
N ARG A 41 1.80 -0.17 -2.46
CA ARG A 41 2.68 0.93 -2.04
C ARG A 41 2.40 2.21 -2.81
N LEU A 42 2.25 2.17 -4.13
CA LEU A 42 1.90 3.35 -4.92
C LEU A 42 0.53 3.91 -4.54
N LEU A 43 -0.49 3.05 -4.44
CA LEU A 43 -1.84 3.47 -4.05
C LEU A 43 -1.87 4.11 -2.66
N LEU A 44 -1.11 3.57 -1.71
CA LEU A 44 -0.90 4.19 -0.40
C LEU A 44 -0.24 5.56 -0.58
N TRP A 45 0.85 5.61 -1.35
CA TRP A 45 1.63 6.83 -1.52
C TRP A 45 0.82 7.98 -2.12
N GLU A 46 0.00 7.74 -3.13
CA GLU A 46 -0.90 8.75 -3.71
C GLU A 46 -1.86 9.37 -2.69
N ARG A 47 -2.25 8.61 -1.66
CA ARG A 47 -3.15 9.08 -0.61
C ARG A 47 -2.43 9.74 0.56
N LEU A 48 -1.09 9.69 0.60
CA LEU A 48 -0.31 10.37 1.62
C LEU A 48 -0.04 11.82 1.22
N PRO A 49 0.04 12.76 2.19
CA PRO A 49 0.25 14.18 1.89
C PRO A 49 1.53 14.44 1.08
N GLY A 50 1.41 15.08 -0.09
CA GLY A 50 2.55 15.35 -0.97
C GLY A 50 3.06 14.14 -1.78
N GLY A 51 2.40 12.98 -1.67
CA GLY A 51 2.82 11.76 -2.35
C GLY A 51 2.70 11.84 -3.87
N GLU A 52 1.59 12.35 -4.40
CA GLU A 52 1.41 12.55 -5.84
C GLU A 52 2.46 13.50 -6.43
N GLU A 53 2.79 14.58 -5.72
CA GLU A 53 3.83 15.53 -6.14
C GLU A 53 5.20 14.84 -6.19
N TYR A 54 5.55 14.08 -5.15
CA TYR A 54 6.81 13.34 -5.10
C TYR A 54 6.92 12.31 -6.23
N LEU A 55 5.86 11.53 -6.47
CA LEU A 55 5.81 10.54 -7.54
C LEU A 55 5.90 11.16 -8.95
N SER A 56 5.50 12.42 -9.09
CA SER A 56 5.51 13.15 -10.36
C SER A 56 6.86 13.75 -10.73
N ARG A 57 7.83 13.75 -9.81
CA ARG A 57 9.19 14.27 -10.05
C ARG A 57 9.88 13.51 -11.17
N GLU A 58 10.65 14.19 -12.01
CA GLU A 58 11.30 13.58 -13.18
C GLU A 58 12.20 12.40 -12.81
N GLU A 59 12.92 12.51 -11.70
CA GLU A 59 13.81 11.48 -11.16
C GLU A 59 13.05 10.27 -10.60
N ILE A 60 11.79 10.42 -10.21
CA ILE A 60 10.97 9.35 -9.61
C ILE A 60 10.05 8.71 -10.63
N LYS A 61 9.37 9.49 -11.48
CA LYS A 61 8.26 9.02 -12.30
C LYS A 61 8.66 7.91 -13.28
N HIS A 62 9.92 7.91 -13.73
CA HIS A 62 10.47 6.90 -14.64
C HIS A 62 11.09 5.68 -13.94
N LEU A 63 11.19 5.68 -12.61
CA LEU A 63 11.76 4.55 -11.87
C LEU A 63 10.89 3.28 -12.03
N PRO A 64 11.52 2.09 -12.07
CA PRO A 64 10.80 0.82 -11.97
C PRO A 64 9.93 0.77 -10.71
N LEU A 65 8.83 0.02 -10.78
CA LEU A 65 7.87 -0.07 -9.69
C LEU A 65 8.50 -0.53 -8.35
N GLU A 66 9.41 -1.51 -8.43
CA GLU A 66 10.17 -2.00 -7.27
C GLU A 66 11.02 -0.90 -6.64
N LYS A 67 11.71 -0.08 -7.45
CA LYS A 67 12.53 1.02 -6.97
C LYS A 67 11.72 2.13 -6.33
N LYS A 68 10.53 2.44 -6.86
CA LYS A 68 9.58 3.32 -6.16
C LYS A 68 9.21 2.72 -4.80
N GLY A 69 8.88 1.43 -4.75
CA GLY A 69 8.52 0.74 -3.51
C GLY A 69 9.59 0.80 -2.40
N GLU A 70 10.88 0.74 -2.76
CA GLU A 70 12.00 0.88 -1.83
C GLU A 70 12.05 2.25 -1.13
N LEU A 71 11.57 3.31 -1.78
CA LEU A 71 11.64 4.70 -1.28
C LEU A 71 10.51 5.04 -0.30
N LEU A 72 9.43 4.26 -0.29
CA LEU A 72 8.22 4.61 0.47
C LEU A 72 8.49 4.74 1.98
N ARG A 73 9.31 3.85 2.54
CA ARG A 73 9.62 3.85 3.97
C ARG A 73 10.22 5.17 4.41
N ASP A 74 11.36 5.53 3.81
CA ASP A 74 12.11 6.73 4.14
C ASP A 74 11.26 7.98 3.88
N TRP A 75 10.48 7.97 2.79
CA TRP A 75 9.57 9.06 2.48
C TRP A 75 8.48 9.25 3.56
N ILE A 76 7.86 8.17 4.06
CA ILE A 76 6.88 8.25 5.15
C ILE A 76 7.53 8.81 6.41
N GLU A 77 8.71 8.31 6.77
CA GLU A 77 9.45 8.75 7.93
C GLU A 77 9.78 10.24 7.86
N GLU A 78 10.09 10.77 6.67
CA GLU A 78 10.40 12.20 6.49
C GLU A 78 9.17 13.09 6.44
N ASN A 79 8.10 12.66 5.78
CA ASN A 79 6.99 13.54 5.36
C ASN A 79 5.69 13.34 6.15
N CYS A 80 5.55 12.23 6.87
CA CYS A 80 4.30 11.88 7.57
C CYS A 80 4.44 11.85 9.10
N LYS A 81 5.49 12.47 9.66
CA LYS A 81 5.78 12.46 11.11
C LYS A 81 4.61 12.94 11.98
N ASP A 82 3.86 13.92 11.48
CA ASP A 82 2.76 14.55 12.22
C ASP A 82 1.37 14.09 11.73
N LEU A 83 1.30 13.08 10.86
CA LEU A 83 0.04 12.61 10.29
C LEU A 83 -0.79 11.88 11.37
N THR A 84 -1.88 12.51 11.80
CA THR A 84 -2.76 11.97 12.86
C THR A 84 -4.00 11.25 12.33
N SER A 85 -4.38 11.48 11.08
CA SER A 85 -5.55 10.86 10.46
C SER A 85 -5.27 10.53 9.00
N LEU A 86 -5.57 9.30 8.59
CA LEU A 86 -5.38 8.83 7.23
C LEU A 86 -6.64 8.09 6.76
N ASN A 87 -7.16 8.50 5.60
CA ASN A 87 -8.30 7.86 4.97
C ASN A 87 -7.89 7.22 3.64
N LEU A 88 -7.86 5.89 3.63
CA LEU A 88 -7.64 5.05 2.46
C LEU A 88 -8.90 4.29 2.06
N SER A 89 -10.08 4.74 2.48
CA SER A 89 -11.33 4.07 2.14
C SER A 89 -11.57 4.15 0.62
N GLY A 90 -11.99 3.04 0.01
CA GLY A 90 -12.21 2.98 -1.45
C GLY A 90 -10.95 3.13 -2.29
N ALA A 91 -9.76 2.87 -1.74
CA ALA A 91 -8.49 2.98 -2.45
C ALA A 91 -8.16 1.75 -3.32
N SER A 92 -9.08 0.78 -3.43
CA SER A 92 -8.87 -0.48 -4.15
C SER A 92 -7.67 -1.29 -3.65
N LEU A 93 -7.29 -1.12 -2.37
CA LEU A 93 -6.17 -1.82 -1.77
C LEU A 93 -6.50 -3.31 -1.63
N THR A 94 -5.60 -4.16 -2.11
CA THR A 94 -5.65 -5.61 -1.91
C THR A 94 -4.74 -6.06 -0.78
N TYR A 95 -3.71 -5.26 -0.48
CA TYR A 95 -2.78 -5.44 0.63
C TYR A 95 -2.47 -4.09 1.25
N LEU A 96 -2.19 -4.09 2.56
CA LEU A 96 -1.60 -2.94 3.20
C LEU A 96 -0.10 -3.19 3.41
N PRO A 97 0.78 -2.35 2.87
CA PRO A 97 2.22 -2.58 2.95
C PRO A 97 2.73 -2.34 4.39
N PRO A 98 3.77 -3.07 4.85
CA PRO A 98 4.25 -3.00 6.24
C PRO A 98 4.81 -1.61 6.61
N GLU A 99 5.20 -0.80 5.63
CA GLU A 99 5.64 0.58 5.82
C GLU A 99 4.60 1.47 6.52
N ILE A 100 3.32 1.07 6.54
CA ILE A 100 2.27 1.77 7.31
C ILE A 100 2.59 1.88 8.81
N GLY A 101 3.40 0.96 9.34
CA GLY A 101 3.87 0.99 10.73
C GLY A 101 4.69 2.22 11.08
N GLN A 102 5.24 2.94 10.08
CA GLN A 102 6.03 4.15 10.29
C GLN A 102 5.19 5.38 10.64
N LEU A 103 3.86 5.32 10.46
CA LEU A 103 2.94 6.40 10.84
C LEU A 103 2.72 6.44 12.37
N SER A 104 3.79 6.78 13.09
CA SER A 104 3.88 6.68 14.55
C SER A 104 2.90 7.58 15.31
N GLN A 105 2.46 8.69 14.70
CA GLN A 105 1.50 9.64 15.30
C GLN A 105 0.04 9.40 14.85
N LEU A 106 -0.21 8.39 14.01
CA LEU A 106 -1.54 8.14 13.46
C LEU A 106 -2.51 7.71 14.57
N ARG A 107 -3.62 8.46 14.70
CA ARG A 107 -4.69 8.21 15.67
C ARG A 107 -5.92 7.60 15.04
N ARG A 108 -6.23 7.98 13.80
CA ARG A 108 -7.41 7.50 13.07
C ARG A 108 -7.01 6.95 11.73
N PHE A 109 -7.44 5.73 11.45
CA PHE A 109 -7.12 5.05 10.20
C PHE A 109 -8.39 4.43 9.60
N TYR A 110 -8.80 4.97 8.45
CA TYR A 110 -9.99 4.52 7.74
C TYR A 110 -9.58 3.71 6.51
N LEU A 111 -9.98 2.44 6.48
CA LEU A 111 -9.64 1.45 5.46
C LEU A 111 -10.89 0.81 4.85
N SER A 112 -12.07 1.39 5.06
CA SER A 112 -13.33 0.78 4.63
C SER A 112 -13.42 0.64 3.11
N GLN A 113 -14.22 -0.30 2.61
CA GLN A 113 -14.44 -0.48 1.17
C GLN A 113 -13.15 -0.75 0.38
N ASN A 114 -12.32 -1.63 0.90
CA ASN A 114 -11.14 -2.17 0.20
C ASN A 114 -11.26 -3.69 0.07
N GLN A 115 -10.21 -4.33 -0.46
CA GLN A 115 -10.16 -5.75 -0.76
C GLN A 115 -9.10 -6.45 0.10
N LEU A 116 -8.86 -5.91 1.30
CA LEU A 116 -7.90 -6.43 2.25
C LEU A 116 -8.38 -7.78 2.78
N THR A 117 -7.54 -8.81 2.65
CA THR A 117 -7.81 -10.14 3.22
C THR A 117 -7.11 -10.35 4.56
N SER A 118 -6.11 -9.54 4.84
CA SER A 118 -5.32 -9.55 6.08
C SER A 118 -4.82 -8.15 6.41
N LEU A 119 -4.26 -8.00 7.61
CA LEU A 119 -3.61 -6.77 8.07
C LEU A 119 -2.14 -7.05 8.46
N PRO A 120 -1.20 -6.15 8.12
CA PRO A 120 0.19 -6.27 8.57
C PRO A 120 0.28 -6.19 10.10
N ALA A 121 1.18 -6.99 10.69
CA ALA A 121 1.35 -7.06 12.16
C ALA A 121 1.79 -5.71 12.77
N GLU A 122 2.39 -4.85 11.96
CA GLU A 122 2.82 -3.50 12.28
C GLU A 122 1.67 -2.62 12.80
N ILE A 123 0.42 -2.83 12.35
CA ILE A 123 -0.76 -2.14 12.90
C ILE A 123 -0.89 -2.36 14.41
N GLY A 124 -0.55 -3.57 14.88
CA GLY A 124 -0.54 -3.91 16.30
C GLY A 124 0.51 -3.15 17.12
N GLN A 125 1.48 -2.49 16.48
CA GLN A 125 2.56 -1.73 17.11
C GLN A 125 2.36 -0.21 17.04
N MET A 126 1.42 0.30 16.24
CA MET A 126 1.17 1.74 16.07
C MET A 126 0.56 2.35 17.34
N SER A 127 1.35 2.70 18.35
CA SER A 127 0.89 2.99 19.72
C SER A 127 -0.15 4.11 19.85
N GLN A 128 -0.13 5.11 18.96
CA GLN A 128 -1.08 6.22 18.97
C GLN A 128 -2.42 5.89 18.29
N LEU A 129 -2.53 4.76 17.57
CA LEU A 129 -3.72 4.41 16.81
C LEU A 129 -4.89 4.06 17.75
N GLN A 130 -5.96 4.85 17.65
CA GLN A 130 -7.15 4.76 18.51
C GLN A 130 -8.37 4.25 17.74
N THR A 131 -8.50 4.64 16.48
CA THR A 131 -9.63 4.26 15.62
C THR A 131 -9.10 3.56 14.38
N LEU A 132 -9.62 2.35 14.12
CA LEU A 132 -9.31 1.55 12.95
C LEU A 132 -10.62 1.06 12.32
N GLU A 133 -10.99 1.63 11.17
CA GLU A 133 -12.25 1.32 10.47
C GLU A 133 -12.00 0.40 9.28
N LEU A 134 -12.57 -0.80 9.33
CA LEU A 134 -12.26 -1.89 8.38
C LEU A 134 -13.50 -2.42 7.64
N ALA A 135 -14.64 -1.76 7.79
CA ALA A 135 -15.90 -2.20 7.20
C ALA A 135 -15.76 -2.48 5.70
N GLU A 136 -16.53 -3.46 5.21
CA GLU A 136 -16.54 -3.81 3.78
C GLU A 136 -15.17 -4.25 3.23
N ASN A 137 -14.37 -4.97 4.04
CA ASN A 137 -13.21 -5.73 3.59
C ASN A 137 -13.41 -7.24 3.80
N PRO A 138 -12.91 -8.11 2.90
CA PRO A 138 -13.00 -9.56 3.04
C PRO A 138 -11.92 -10.12 3.99
N LEU A 139 -11.74 -9.52 5.17
CA LEU A 139 -10.71 -9.90 6.14
C LEU A 139 -10.96 -11.32 6.66
N LYS A 140 -9.93 -12.16 6.58
CA LYS A 140 -9.96 -13.54 7.09
C LYS A 140 -8.86 -13.78 8.11
N ASP A 141 -7.70 -13.16 7.89
CA ASP A 141 -6.49 -13.43 8.66
C ASP A 141 -5.98 -12.15 9.32
N ILE A 142 -6.42 -11.92 10.56
CA ILE A 142 -6.02 -10.77 11.37
C ILE A 142 -5.29 -11.32 12.59
N ALA A 143 -4.08 -10.81 12.82
CA ALA A 143 -3.27 -11.19 13.97
C ALA A 143 -4.00 -10.88 15.29
N GLU A 144 -3.89 -11.80 16.25
CA GLU A 144 -4.59 -11.72 17.55
C GLU A 144 -4.35 -10.40 18.28
N LYS A 145 -3.11 -9.88 18.23
CA LYS A 145 -2.78 -8.57 18.82
C LYS A 145 -3.64 -7.43 18.28
N ILE A 146 -3.96 -7.45 16.98
CA ILE A 146 -4.81 -6.43 16.34
C ILE A 146 -6.27 -6.65 16.74
N ARG A 147 -6.75 -7.90 16.72
CA ARG A 147 -8.12 -8.26 17.15
C ARG A 147 -8.39 -7.80 18.57
N GLN A 148 -7.52 -8.15 19.50
CA GLN A 148 -7.66 -7.76 20.91
C GLN A 148 -7.63 -6.26 21.10
N ARG A 149 -6.71 -5.56 20.42
CA ARG A 149 -6.54 -4.12 20.56
C ARG A 149 -7.75 -3.33 20.07
N PHE A 150 -8.35 -3.74 18.95
CA PHE A 150 -9.42 -3.00 18.28
C PHE A 150 -10.80 -3.66 18.37
N GLN A 151 -10.91 -4.77 19.10
CA GLN A 151 -12.16 -5.52 19.32
C GLN A 151 -12.82 -5.97 18.00
N LEU A 152 -12.03 -6.58 17.11
CA LEU A 152 -12.41 -7.05 15.76
C LEU A 152 -12.72 -8.55 15.67
#